data_AF-A0AAN8MAL9-F1
#
_entry.id   AF-A0AAN8MAL9-F1
#
_cell.length_a   1.000
_cell.length_b   1.000
_cell.length_c   1.000
_cell.angle_alpha   90.00
_cell.angle_beta   90.00
_cell.angle_gamma   90.00
#
_symmetry.space_group_name_H-M   'P 1'
#
loop_
_entity.id
_entity.type
_entity.pdbx_description
1 polymer ?
#
loop_
_entity_poly.entity_id
_entity_poly.type
_entity_poly.pdbx_seq_one_letter_code
_entity_poly.pdbx_strand_id
1 'polypeptide(L)'
;MGSSGVEYLAKLSSVGSISDEETCERLRGLIHKQVQICKRNVEVMDAVRRGAQLAIDECQFQFRNRRWNCSTLETMPVFGKVVTQGTREAAFVYAISAASVAFAVTRACSSGELEKCGCDHNVHGVSPEGFQWSGCSDNIAYGVAFSQSFVDVRERSKGQSPSRALMNLHNNEAGRKAILSHMRVECKCHGVSGSCEVKTCWKAMPAFRKVGNAIKEKFDGATEVEQRKVGTTKVLVPRNSQFKPHTDEDLVYLDPSPDFCDHDPHTPGMLGTAGRQCNRTSKAIDGCELMCCGRGFQTEEVEVVDRCSCKFHWCCYVKCKQCRKMVEMHTCR
;
A
#
# COMPACT_ATOMS: atom_id res chain seq x y z
N MET A 1 32.61 -9.67 -17.82
CA MET A 1 31.38 -9.41 -18.59
C MET A 1 30.32 -8.98 -17.59
N GLY A 2 30.04 -7.68 -17.59
CA GLY A 2 29.75 -6.89 -16.40
C GLY A 2 28.30 -6.86 -15.96
N SER A 3 28.17 -6.72 -14.63
CA SER A 3 26.98 -6.47 -13.84
C SER A 3 26.11 -5.33 -14.39
N SER A 4 24.82 -5.59 -14.57
CA SER A 4 23.79 -4.54 -14.69
C SER A 4 22.45 -5.09 -14.18
N GLY A 5 22.43 -5.46 -12.90
CA GLY A 5 21.22 -5.59 -12.12
C GLY A 5 20.91 -4.26 -11.43
N VAL A 6 19.65 -4.06 -11.03
CA VAL A 6 19.16 -2.93 -10.21
C VAL A 6 18.79 -1.68 -11.02
N GLU A 7 17.61 -1.66 -11.63
CA GLU A 7 16.92 -0.41 -12.02
C GLU A 7 15.53 -0.77 -12.57
N TYR A 8 14.48 -0.72 -11.75
CA TYR A 8 13.14 -1.12 -12.24
C TYR A 8 11.93 -0.27 -11.84
N LEU A 9 11.94 0.49 -10.73
CA LEU A 9 10.81 1.38 -10.38
C LEU A 9 11.13 2.87 -10.36
N ALA A 10 12.39 3.26 -10.52
CA ALA A 10 12.71 4.57 -11.07
C ALA A 10 12.08 4.77 -12.47
N LYS A 11 11.71 3.68 -13.19
CA LYS A 11 11.11 3.77 -14.53
C LYS A 11 9.58 3.69 -14.60
N LEU A 12 8.84 3.03 -13.71
CA LEU A 12 7.36 3.14 -13.76
C LEU A 12 6.85 4.48 -13.21
N SER A 13 7.62 5.12 -12.32
CA SER A 13 7.42 6.51 -11.88
C SER A 13 7.92 7.53 -12.90
N SER A 14 8.88 7.18 -13.79
CA SER A 14 9.39 8.04 -14.87
C SER A 14 8.84 7.75 -16.27
N VAL A 15 8.09 6.66 -16.47
CA VAL A 15 7.39 6.35 -17.72
C VAL A 15 6.17 7.25 -17.75
N GLY A 16 6.05 8.02 -18.83
CA GLY A 16 4.87 8.83 -19.13
C GLY A 16 3.57 8.01 -19.13
N SER A 17 2.46 8.62 -19.53
CA SER A 17 1.18 7.90 -19.64
C SER A 17 1.34 6.58 -20.39
N ILE A 18 0.86 5.47 -19.82
CA ILE A 18 0.86 4.16 -20.50
C ILE A 18 -0.29 4.19 -21.52
N SER A 19 0.01 4.59 -22.75
CA SER A 19 -1.01 4.88 -23.78
C SER A 19 -1.08 3.88 -24.93
N ASP A 20 -0.14 2.93 -25.03
CA ASP A 20 -0.11 1.95 -26.12
C ASP A 20 0.30 0.54 -25.67
N GLU A 21 0.00 -0.45 -26.53
CA GLU A 21 0.34 -1.86 -26.30
C GLU A 21 1.85 -2.13 -26.32
N GLU A 22 2.63 -1.32 -27.03
CA GLU A 22 4.08 -1.46 -27.12
C GLU A 22 4.74 -1.14 -25.76
N THR A 23 4.19 -0.17 -25.05
CA THR A 23 4.60 0.18 -23.68
C THR A 23 4.42 -1.02 -22.75
N CYS A 24 3.33 -1.78 -22.87
CA CYS A 24 3.08 -2.98 -22.06
C CYS A 24 4.16 -4.05 -22.20
N GLU A 25 4.75 -4.23 -23.38
CA GLU A 25 5.83 -5.21 -23.59
C GLU A 25 7.17 -4.74 -23.03
N ARG A 26 7.39 -3.42 -23.00
CA ARG A 26 8.60 -2.78 -22.47
C ARG A 26 8.62 -2.70 -20.94
N LEU A 27 7.46 -2.87 -20.29
CA LEU A 27 7.35 -3.07 -18.84
C LEU A 27 7.97 -4.42 -18.45
N ARG A 28 9.26 -4.43 -18.15
CA ARG A 28 9.89 -5.51 -17.38
C ARG A 28 9.20 -5.65 -16.00
N GLY A 29 9.51 -6.74 -15.32
CA GLY A 29 8.88 -7.04 -14.05
C GLY A 29 7.43 -7.53 -14.20
N LEU A 30 6.74 -7.38 -15.34
CA LEU A 30 5.48 -8.09 -15.64
C LEU A 30 5.76 -9.48 -16.22
N ILE A 31 4.90 -10.45 -15.89
CA ILE A 31 4.90 -11.76 -16.56
C ILE A 31 4.07 -11.71 -17.84
N HIS A 32 4.29 -12.67 -18.76
CA HIS A 32 3.56 -12.75 -20.02
C HIS A 32 2.04 -12.59 -19.88
N LYS A 33 1.42 -13.24 -18.89
CA LYS A 33 -0.03 -13.10 -18.63
C LYS A 33 -0.43 -11.67 -18.22
N GLN A 34 0.39 -10.98 -17.43
CA GLN A 34 0.15 -9.58 -17.05
C GLN A 34 0.31 -8.64 -18.25
N VAL A 35 1.27 -8.92 -19.14
CA VAL A 35 1.43 -8.17 -20.40
C VAL A 35 0.17 -8.32 -21.27
N GLN A 36 -0.40 -9.52 -21.37
CA GLN A 36 -1.66 -9.73 -22.10
C GLN A 36 -2.84 -8.97 -21.49
N ILE A 37 -2.93 -8.91 -20.15
CA ILE A 37 -3.95 -8.11 -19.47
C ILE A 37 -3.73 -6.62 -19.71
N CYS A 38 -2.47 -6.16 -19.66
CA CYS A 38 -2.07 -4.77 -19.94
C CYS A 38 -2.51 -4.36 -21.34
N LYS A 39 -2.18 -5.14 -22.38
CA LYS A 39 -2.58 -4.86 -23.76
C LYS A 39 -4.09 -4.78 -23.97
N ARG A 40 -4.87 -5.61 -23.27
CA ARG A 40 -6.33 -5.58 -23.36
C ARG A 40 -6.97 -4.41 -22.61
N ASN A 41 -6.25 -3.80 -21.67
CA ASN A 41 -6.77 -2.79 -20.75
C ASN A 41 -5.83 -1.57 -20.66
N VAL A 42 -5.23 -1.15 -21.78
CA VAL A 42 -4.23 -0.07 -21.81
C VAL A 42 -4.72 1.20 -21.11
N GLU A 43 -5.99 1.58 -21.33
CA GLU A 43 -6.62 2.73 -20.67
C GLU A 43 -6.57 2.68 -19.13
N VAL A 44 -6.63 1.48 -18.54
CA VAL A 44 -6.62 1.28 -17.09
C VAL A 44 -5.20 1.35 -16.52
N MET A 45 -4.17 1.15 -17.36
CA MET A 45 -2.81 0.95 -16.90
C MET A 45 -2.17 2.19 -16.28
N ASP A 46 -2.63 3.40 -16.64
CA ASP A 46 -2.20 4.61 -15.94
C ASP A 46 -2.68 4.62 -14.48
N ALA A 47 -3.92 4.20 -14.24
CA ALA A 47 -4.45 4.01 -12.90
C ALA A 47 -3.67 2.92 -12.12
N VAL A 48 -3.28 1.83 -12.78
CA VAL A 48 -2.43 0.78 -12.18
C VAL A 48 -1.05 1.33 -11.78
N ARG A 49 -0.42 2.14 -12.63
CA ARG A 49 0.85 2.82 -12.34
C ARG A 49 0.72 3.72 -11.12
N ARG A 50 -0.33 4.56 -11.06
CA ARG A 50 -0.60 5.41 -9.88
C ARG A 50 -0.88 4.56 -8.63
N GLY A 51 -1.58 3.44 -8.77
CA GLY A 51 -1.77 2.46 -7.69
C GLY A 51 -0.45 1.88 -7.17
N ALA A 52 0.49 1.55 -8.05
CA ALA A 52 1.80 1.08 -7.64
C ALA A 52 2.57 2.14 -6.85
N GLN A 53 2.58 3.40 -7.30
CA GLN A 53 3.20 4.51 -6.57
C GLN A 53 2.54 4.71 -5.20
N LEU A 54 1.21 4.72 -5.16
CA LEU A 54 0.45 4.85 -3.92
C LEU A 54 0.77 3.75 -2.91
N ALA A 55 1.03 2.51 -3.35
CA ALA A 55 1.47 1.43 -2.47
C ALA A 55 2.87 1.67 -1.89
N ILE A 56 3.82 2.17 -2.71
CA ILE A 56 5.18 2.50 -2.26
C ILE A 56 5.12 3.62 -1.22
N ASP A 57 4.46 4.73 -1.56
CA ASP A 57 4.35 5.91 -0.70
C ASP A 57 3.72 5.55 0.64
N GLU A 58 2.64 4.77 0.63
CA GLU A 58 1.97 4.36 1.84
C GLU A 58 2.78 3.34 2.64
N CYS A 59 3.48 2.40 1.98
CA CYS A 59 4.35 1.46 2.67
C CYS A 59 5.52 2.17 3.36
N GLN A 60 6.21 3.07 2.65
CA GLN A 60 7.27 3.90 3.22
C GLN A 60 6.73 4.76 4.35
N PHE A 61 5.54 5.35 4.19
CA PHE A 61 4.91 6.09 5.27
C PHE A 61 4.69 5.21 6.50
N GLN A 62 4.07 4.04 6.37
CA GLN A 62 3.77 3.15 7.50
C GLN A 62 5.03 2.62 8.21
N PHE A 63 6.12 2.46 7.47
CA PHE A 63 7.37 1.87 7.98
C PHE A 63 8.52 2.86 8.19
N ARG A 64 8.30 4.18 8.00
CA ARG A 64 9.33 5.24 8.16
C ARG A 64 10.13 5.17 9.47
N ASN A 65 9.50 4.67 10.52
CA ASN A 65 10.04 4.58 11.88
C ASN A 65 10.41 3.13 12.30
N ARG A 66 10.44 2.17 11.38
CA ARG A 66 10.85 0.77 11.62
C ARG A 66 12.20 0.52 10.93
N ARG A 67 13.01 -0.43 11.40
CA ARG A 67 14.34 -0.79 10.82
C ARG A 67 14.26 -1.16 9.33
N TRP A 68 13.25 -1.94 8.95
CA TRP A 68 12.82 -2.03 7.55
C TRP A 68 11.83 -0.91 7.27
N ASN A 69 12.18 0.01 6.36
CA ASN A 69 11.41 1.23 6.06
C ASN A 69 10.73 1.19 4.68
N CYS A 70 10.67 0.03 4.04
CA CYS A 70 10.07 -0.16 2.73
C CYS A 70 10.74 0.60 1.55
N SER A 71 11.93 1.18 1.74
CA SER A 71 12.66 1.88 0.66
C SER A 71 13.14 0.94 -0.45
N THR A 72 13.24 -0.35 -0.17
CA THR A 72 13.68 -1.36 -1.15
C THR A 72 12.66 -1.58 -2.27
N LEU A 73 11.44 -1.06 -2.11
CA LEU A 73 10.45 -1.01 -3.18
C LEU A 73 10.74 0.05 -4.24
N GLU A 74 11.70 0.97 -4.06
CA GLU A 74 12.09 1.90 -5.12
C GLU A 74 12.95 1.20 -6.19
N THR A 75 13.64 0.13 -5.79
CA THR A 75 14.55 -0.63 -6.65
C THR A 75 13.97 -1.98 -7.10
N MET A 76 12.93 -2.50 -6.43
CA MET A 76 12.29 -3.79 -6.72
C MET A 76 10.83 -3.67 -7.20
N PRO A 77 10.44 -4.30 -8.32
CA PRO A 77 9.10 -4.17 -8.90
C PRO A 77 7.98 -4.51 -7.92
N VAL A 78 6.96 -3.64 -7.77
CA VAL A 78 5.77 -3.83 -6.90
C VAL A 78 4.96 -5.04 -7.32
N PHE A 79 4.88 -5.29 -8.63
CA PHE A 79 4.25 -6.49 -9.20
C PHE A 79 5.27 -7.61 -9.44
N GLY A 80 6.47 -7.49 -8.87
CA GLY A 80 7.65 -8.36 -8.98
C GLY A 80 7.68 -9.55 -8.02
N LYS A 81 8.78 -10.33 -8.00
CA LYS A 81 9.11 -11.12 -6.79
C LYS A 81 9.66 -10.13 -5.74
N VAL A 82 8.76 -9.35 -5.14
CA VAL A 82 9.10 -8.15 -4.36
C VAL A 82 9.92 -8.47 -3.11
N VAL A 83 9.72 -9.66 -2.54
CA VAL A 83 10.50 -10.22 -1.43
C VAL A 83 10.61 -11.72 -1.65
N THR A 84 11.83 -12.23 -1.75
CA THR A 84 12.09 -13.66 -2.03
C THR A 84 11.58 -14.57 -0.90
N GLN A 85 11.63 -14.07 0.34
CA GLN A 85 11.19 -14.77 1.55
C GLN A 85 9.73 -14.48 1.90
N GLY A 86 9.04 -15.42 2.55
CA GLY A 86 7.67 -15.30 3.02
C GLY A 86 7.55 -14.57 4.34
N THR A 87 8.20 -13.42 4.50
CA THR A 87 8.24 -12.67 5.76
C THR A 87 6.96 -11.87 6.01
N ARG A 88 6.84 -11.35 7.23
CA ARG A 88 5.74 -10.47 7.63
C ARG A 88 5.71 -9.17 6.81
N GLU A 89 6.87 -8.62 6.47
CA GLU A 89 7.00 -7.43 5.62
C GLU A 89 6.49 -7.72 4.21
N ALA A 90 6.83 -8.91 3.68
CA ALA A 90 6.28 -9.35 2.40
C ALA A 90 4.75 -9.40 2.43
N ALA A 91 4.16 -9.98 3.49
CA ALA A 91 2.71 -10.05 3.66
C ALA A 91 2.03 -8.67 3.55
N PHE A 92 2.60 -7.65 4.22
CA PHE A 92 2.11 -6.28 4.11
C PHE A 92 2.22 -5.73 2.69
N VAL A 93 3.37 -5.93 2.03
CA VAL A 93 3.60 -5.46 0.65
C VAL A 93 2.60 -6.04 -0.33
N TYR A 94 2.30 -7.34 -0.26
CA TYR A 94 1.28 -7.98 -1.09
C TYR A 94 -0.11 -7.38 -0.84
N ALA A 95 -0.48 -7.23 0.44
CA ALA A 95 -1.77 -6.64 0.82
C ALA A 95 -1.92 -5.19 0.33
N ILE A 96 -0.96 -4.31 0.62
CA ILE A 96 -1.06 -2.90 0.23
C ILE A 96 -1.01 -2.71 -1.29
N SER A 97 -0.27 -3.56 -2.01
CA SER A 97 -0.19 -3.51 -3.49
C SER A 97 -1.49 -3.96 -4.16
N ALA A 98 -2.11 -5.04 -3.67
CA ALA A 98 -3.40 -5.48 -4.17
C ALA A 98 -4.52 -4.48 -3.87
N ALA A 99 -4.48 -3.88 -2.67
CA ALA A 99 -5.39 -2.81 -2.26
C ALA A 99 -5.20 -1.56 -3.13
N SER A 100 -3.96 -1.10 -3.36
CA SER A 100 -3.70 0.14 -4.08
C SER A 100 -4.13 0.07 -5.55
N VAL A 101 -3.96 -1.08 -6.21
CA VAL A 101 -4.47 -1.31 -7.57
C VAL A 101 -5.99 -1.23 -7.59
N ALA A 102 -6.66 -1.93 -6.67
CA ALA A 102 -8.13 -1.88 -6.58
C ALA A 102 -8.63 -0.45 -6.33
N PHE A 103 -7.99 0.26 -5.40
CA PHE A 103 -8.31 1.64 -5.04
C PHE A 103 -8.13 2.60 -6.22
N ALA A 104 -6.97 2.56 -6.89
CA ALA A 104 -6.66 3.48 -7.97
C ALA A 104 -7.54 3.26 -9.20
N VAL A 105 -7.81 2.00 -9.56
CA VAL A 105 -8.72 1.66 -10.66
C VAL A 105 -10.14 2.11 -10.34
N THR A 106 -10.66 1.82 -9.15
CA THR A 106 -12.00 2.30 -8.76
C THR A 106 -12.10 3.81 -8.77
N ARG A 107 -11.05 4.53 -8.34
CA ARG A 107 -11.03 6.00 -8.37
C ARG A 107 -11.02 6.55 -9.80
N ALA A 108 -10.29 5.92 -10.72
CA ALA A 108 -10.29 6.30 -12.13
C ALA A 108 -11.68 6.07 -12.76
N CYS A 109 -12.37 4.97 -12.42
CA CYS A 109 -13.75 4.73 -12.83
C CYS A 109 -14.71 5.80 -12.29
N SER A 110 -14.69 6.09 -10.99
CA SER A 110 -15.66 7.01 -10.37
C SER A 110 -15.41 8.49 -10.70
N SER A 111 -14.21 8.84 -11.13
CA SER A 111 -13.90 10.18 -11.65
C SER A 111 -14.24 10.36 -13.14
N GLY A 112 -14.64 9.30 -13.84
CA GLY A 112 -14.94 9.34 -15.27
C GLY A 112 -13.69 9.40 -16.16
N GLU A 113 -12.52 9.02 -15.65
CA GLU A 113 -11.28 8.94 -16.43
C GLU A 113 -11.27 7.75 -17.40
N LEU A 114 -12.02 6.68 -17.08
CA LEU A 114 -12.09 5.45 -17.86
C LEU A 114 -13.46 5.32 -18.51
N GLU A 115 -13.50 4.92 -19.79
CA GLU A 115 -14.77 4.80 -20.53
C GLU A 115 -15.52 3.51 -20.21
N LYS A 116 -14.80 2.41 -19.94
CA LYS A 116 -15.38 1.07 -19.75
C LYS A 116 -15.92 0.79 -18.34
N CYS A 117 -15.81 1.74 -17.42
CA CYS A 117 -16.31 1.61 -16.06
C CYS A 117 -16.80 2.97 -15.54
N GLY A 118 -17.54 2.95 -14.43
CA GLY A 118 -18.10 4.16 -13.85
C GLY A 118 -18.55 3.94 -12.41
N CYS A 119 -19.54 4.73 -12.00
CA CYS A 119 -20.16 4.65 -10.69
C CYS A 119 -20.91 3.32 -10.48
N ASP A 120 -21.12 2.95 -9.21
CA ASP A 120 -21.99 1.84 -8.84
C ASP A 120 -23.46 2.26 -8.91
N HIS A 121 -24.20 1.68 -9.85
CA HIS A 121 -25.64 1.93 -10.05
C HIS A 121 -26.55 1.00 -9.24
N ASN A 122 -25.98 0.02 -8.51
CA ASN A 122 -26.77 -0.90 -7.69
C ASN A 122 -27.32 -0.22 -6.43
N VAL A 123 -26.80 0.95 -6.06
CA VAL A 123 -27.19 1.71 -4.88
C VAL A 123 -28.01 2.92 -5.32
N HIS A 124 -29.34 2.81 -5.23
CA HIS A 124 -30.29 3.81 -5.71
C HIS A 124 -31.52 3.92 -4.80
N GLY A 125 -32.34 4.95 -5.02
CA GLY A 125 -33.58 5.16 -4.27
C GLY A 125 -33.38 5.79 -2.89
N VAL A 126 -34.32 5.55 -1.98
CA VAL A 126 -34.29 6.07 -0.61
C VAL A 126 -33.72 4.99 0.32
N SER A 127 -32.78 5.37 1.18
CA SER A 127 -32.18 4.47 2.15
C SER A 127 -33.14 4.20 3.32
N PRO A 128 -32.96 3.09 4.06
CA PRO A 128 -33.71 2.83 5.31
C PRO A 128 -33.58 3.96 6.35
N GLU A 129 -32.47 4.69 6.34
CA GLU A 129 -32.18 5.82 7.22
C GLU A 129 -32.76 7.16 6.72
N GLY A 130 -33.54 7.14 5.63
CA GLY A 130 -34.33 8.27 5.15
C GLY A 130 -33.61 9.26 4.22
N PHE A 131 -32.36 8.99 3.80
CA PHE A 131 -31.68 9.82 2.80
C PHE A 131 -31.82 9.25 1.39
N GLN A 132 -31.63 10.10 0.38
CA GLN A 132 -31.68 9.67 -1.01
C GLN A 132 -30.28 9.29 -1.51
N TRP A 133 -30.14 8.13 -2.14
CA TRP A 133 -28.93 7.76 -2.87
C TRP A 133 -28.80 8.61 -4.13
N SER A 134 -27.68 9.32 -4.27
CA SER A 134 -27.38 10.15 -5.44
C SER A 134 -25.89 10.45 -5.51
N GLY A 135 -25.43 10.99 -6.65
CA GLY A 135 -24.02 11.18 -6.94
C GLY A 135 -23.35 9.91 -7.46
N CYS A 136 -22.02 9.86 -7.38
CA CYS A 136 -21.23 8.74 -7.86
C CYS A 136 -20.79 7.85 -6.69
N SER A 137 -21.45 6.70 -6.51
CA SER A 137 -20.96 5.68 -5.60
C SER A 137 -19.74 4.98 -6.21
N ASP A 138 -18.64 4.87 -5.45
CA ASP A 138 -17.41 4.21 -5.89
C ASP A 138 -17.67 2.70 -6.14
N ASN A 139 -17.49 2.23 -7.38
CA ASN A 139 -17.62 0.82 -7.74
C ASN A 139 -16.37 0.02 -7.37
N ILE A 140 -16.21 -0.26 -6.07
CA ILE A 140 -15.06 -1.01 -5.56
C ILE A 140 -15.03 -2.46 -6.04
N ALA A 141 -16.17 -3.06 -6.34
CA ALA A 141 -16.24 -4.43 -6.86
C ALA A 141 -15.49 -4.56 -8.21
N TYR A 142 -15.61 -3.56 -9.08
CA TYR A 142 -14.86 -3.51 -10.34
C TYR A 142 -13.34 -3.45 -10.11
N GLY A 143 -12.88 -2.55 -9.24
CA GLY A 143 -11.45 -2.42 -8.92
C GLY A 143 -10.87 -3.66 -8.27
N VAL A 144 -11.61 -4.30 -7.36
CA VAL A 144 -11.25 -5.59 -6.75
C VAL A 144 -11.12 -6.68 -7.81
N ALA A 145 -12.07 -6.80 -8.73
CA ALA A 145 -12.03 -7.79 -9.80
C ALA A 145 -10.84 -7.56 -10.74
N PHE A 146 -10.55 -6.30 -11.10
CA PHE A 146 -9.37 -5.96 -11.88
C PHE A 146 -8.08 -6.35 -11.13
N SER A 147 -7.96 -5.95 -9.86
CA SER A 147 -6.80 -6.27 -9.00
C SER A 147 -6.59 -7.79 -8.89
N GLN A 148 -7.65 -8.57 -8.69
CA GLN A 148 -7.57 -10.04 -8.71
C GLN A 148 -7.06 -10.56 -10.05
N SER A 149 -7.57 -10.05 -11.17
CA SER A 149 -7.13 -10.52 -12.50
C SER A 149 -5.66 -10.18 -12.79
N PHE A 150 -5.18 -9.02 -12.34
CA PHE A 150 -3.87 -8.48 -12.69
C PHE A 150 -2.76 -8.82 -11.69
N VAL A 151 -3.04 -8.72 -10.39
CA VAL A 151 -2.05 -8.96 -9.33
C VAL A 151 -1.90 -10.46 -9.06
N ASP A 152 -3.00 -11.21 -8.96
CA ASP A 152 -2.98 -12.61 -8.52
C ASP A 152 -2.53 -13.59 -9.62
N VAL A 153 -2.54 -13.18 -10.89
CA VAL A 153 -2.17 -14.05 -12.03
C VAL A 153 -0.72 -14.55 -11.94
N ARG A 154 0.14 -13.80 -11.26
CA ARG A 154 1.52 -14.21 -10.97
C ARG A 154 1.58 -15.42 -10.05
N GLU A 155 0.78 -15.40 -8.99
CA GLU A 155 0.78 -16.45 -7.97
C GLU A 155 0.24 -17.80 -8.49
N ARG A 156 -0.44 -17.76 -9.64
CA ARG A 156 -0.93 -18.93 -10.37
C ARG A 156 0.05 -19.45 -11.42
N SER A 157 1.23 -18.84 -11.56
CA SER A 157 2.23 -19.20 -12.56
C SER A 157 3.16 -20.31 -12.07
N LYS A 158 3.70 -21.13 -12.99
CA LYS A 158 4.59 -22.25 -12.66
C LYS A 158 5.90 -21.72 -12.06
N GLY A 159 6.38 -22.35 -10.98
CA GLY A 159 7.72 -22.09 -10.41
C GLY A 159 7.76 -21.38 -9.04
N GLN A 160 6.63 -21.07 -8.42
CA GLN A 160 6.57 -20.68 -7.00
C GLN A 160 6.27 -21.89 -6.10
N SER A 161 6.76 -21.85 -4.85
CA SER A 161 6.38 -22.86 -3.88
C SER A 161 4.86 -22.75 -3.60
N PRO A 162 4.14 -23.88 -3.50
CA PRO A 162 2.69 -23.85 -3.28
C PRO A 162 2.27 -23.07 -2.03
N SER A 163 3.08 -23.12 -0.96
CA SER A 163 2.82 -22.39 0.29
C SER A 163 2.94 -20.87 0.09
N ARG A 164 3.95 -20.41 -0.66
CA ARG A 164 4.18 -18.99 -0.94
C ARG A 164 3.07 -18.40 -1.80
N ALA A 165 2.64 -19.13 -2.82
CA ALA A 165 1.52 -18.70 -3.67
C ALA A 165 0.21 -18.57 -2.86
N LEU A 166 -0.07 -19.55 -1.98
CA LEU A 166 -1.24 -19.48 -1.08
C LEU A 166 -1.17 -18.27 -0.14
N MET A 167 0.00 -18.02 0.47
CA MET A 167 0.23 -16.89 1.37
C MET A 167 0.02 -15.55 0.65
N ASN A 168 0.57 -15.40 -0.55
CA ASN A 168 0.45 -14.17 -1.34
C ASN A 168 -0.99 -13.92 -1.77
N LEU A 169 -1.70 -14.94 -2.26
CA LEU A 169 -3.12 -14.84 -2.61
C LEU A 169 -4.00 -14.45 -1.42
N HIS A 170 -3.74 -15.03 -0.25
CA HIS A 170 -4.42 -14.69 1.00
C HIS A 170 -4.21 -13.21 1.36
N ASN A 171 -2.96 -12.77 1.41
CA ASN A 171 -2.62 -11.39 1.79
C ASN A 171 -3.12 -10.36 0.77
N ASN A 172 -3.09 -10.68 -0.53
CA ASN A 172 -3.69 -9.84 -1.57
C ASN A 172 -5.19 -9.63 -1.30
N GLU A 173 -5.90 -10.70 -0.94
CA GLU A 173 -7.32 -10.64 -0.64
C GLU A 173 -7.61 -9.87 0.64
N ALA A 174 -6.83 -10.08 1.70
CA ALA A 174 -6.93 -9.29 2.93
C ALA A 174 -6.76 -7.79 2.67
N GLY A 175 -5.80 -7.42 1.81
CA GLY A 175 -5.61 -6.03 1.38
C GLY A 175 -6.83 -5.45 0.65
N ARG A 176 -7.43 -6.20 -0.28
CA ARG A 176 -8.66 -5.78 -0.99
C ARG A 176 -9.84 -5.65 -0.03
N LYS A 177 -9.97 -6.57 0.94
CA LYS A 177 -10.99 -6.51 1.99
C LYS A 177 -10.84 -5.33 2.92
N ALA A 178 -9.61 -4.88 3.21
CA ALA A 178 -9.39 -3.68 4.00
C ALA A 178 -10.05 -2.43 3.40
N ILE A 179 -10.24 -2.36 2.08
CA ILE A 179 -11.01 -1.29 1.44
C ILE A 179 -12.51 -1.52 1.61
N LEU A 180 -12.98 -2.74 1.31
CA LEU A 180 -14.39 -3.12 1.36
C LEU A 180 -14.99 -2.91 2.76
N SER A 181 -14.28 -3.32 3.82
CA SER A 181 -14.74 -3.20 5.21
C SER A 181 -14.72 -1.76 5.74
N HIS A 182 -14.06 -0.84 5.04
CA HIS A 182 -13.93 0.57 5.41
C HIS A 182 -14.63 1.53 4.45
N MET A 183 -15.42 1.02 3.51
CA MET A 183 -16.34 1.82 2.68
C MET A 183 -17.26 2.63 3.58
N ARG A 184 -17.50 3.89 3.21
CA ARG A 184 -18.33 4.81 4.01
C ARG A 184 -19.43 5.43 3.17
N VAL A 185 -20.50 5.85 3.85
CA VAL A 185 -21.53 6.69 3.25
C VAL A 185 -21.12 8.15 3.47
N GLU A 186 -20.94 8.88 2.38
CA GLU A 186 -20.73 10.33 2.40
C GLU A 186 -22.01 11.03 1.94
N CYS A 187 -22.33 12.15 2.58
CA CYS A 187 -23.58 12.86 2.34
C CYS A 187 -23.34 14.35 2.08
N LYS A 188 -24.16 14.93 1.23
CA LYS A 188 -24.30 16.37 1.04
C LYS A 188 -25.69 16.82 1.48
N CYS A 189 -25.74 17.87 2.29
CA CYS A 189 -26.98 18.47 2.78
C CYS A 189 -27.42 19.61 1.85
N HIS A 190 -28.72 19.69 1.58
CA HIS A 190 -29.31 20.62 0.61
C HIS A 190 -30.40 21.52 1.20
N GLY A 191 -30.60 21.52 2.52
CA GLY A 191 -31.61 22.35 3.16
C GLY A 191 -31.21 23.82 3.27
N VAL A 192 -32.20 24.67 3.60
CA VAL A 192 -32.04 26.12 3.71
C VAL A 192 -30.90 26.44 4.69
N SER A 193 -30.01 27.35 4.31
CA SER A 193 -28.83 27.74 5.09
C SER A 193 -27.89 26.58 5.45
N GLY A 194 -27.89 25.48 4.67
CA GLY A 194 -27.05 24.31 4.89
C GLY A 194 -27.65 23.28 5.86
N SER A 195 -28.94 23.36 6.16
CA SER A 195 -29.62 22.35 6.98
C SER A 195 -29.60 20.97 6.29
N CYS A 196 -29.63 19.89 7.08
CA CYS A 196 -29.57 18.51 6.60
C CYS A 196 -30.95 17.82 6.56
N GLU A 197 -32.04 18.60 6.51
CA GLU A 197 -33.41 18.08 6.40
C GLU A 197 -33.60 17.24 5.13
N VAL A 198 -32.99 17.68 4.02
CA VAL A 198 -32.82 16.89 2.81
C VAL A 198 -31.33 16.69 2.57
N LYS A 199 -30.92 15.44 2.43
CA LYS A 199 -29.54 15.08 2.10
C LYS A 199 -29.49 13.98 1.07
N THR A 200 -28.48 14.05 0.21
CA THR A 200 -28.16 13.00 -0.75
C THR A 200 -26.83 12.37 -0.37
N CYS A 201 -26.73 11.04 -0.47
CA CYS A 201 -25.51 10.33 -0.09
C CYS A 201 -25.05 9.35 -1.18
N TRP A 202 -23.76 9.04 -1.17
CA TRP A 202 -23.11 8.04 -2.02
C TRP A 202 -22.16 7.17 -1.19
N LYS A 203 -21.83 5.98 -1.71
CA LYS A 203 -20.76 5.16 -1.12
C LYS A 203 -19.40 5.65 -1.62
N ALA A 204 -18.49 5.94 -0.71
CA ALA A 204 -17.16 6.41 -1.02
C ALA A 204 -16.09 5.49 -0.40
N MET A 205 -15.01 5.25 -1.13
CA MET A 205 -13.81 4.64 -0.58
C MET A 205 -13.19 5.57 0.49
N PRO A 206 -12.64 5.01 1.57
CA PRO A 206 -11.96 5.82 2.58
C PRO A 206 -10.69 6.47 1.99
N ALA A 207 -10.13 7.46 2.69
CA ALA A 207 -8.79 7.92 2.36
C ALA A 207 -7.80 6.74 2.42
N PHE A 208 -6.88 6.63 1.46
CA PHE A 208 -5.98 5.47 1.37
C PHE A 208 -5.10 5.29 2.60
N ARG A 209 -4.75 6.39 3.30
CA ARG A 209 -4.09 6.35 4.62
C ARG A 209 -4.85 5.50 5.64
N LYS A 210 -6.19 5.53 5.64
CA LYS A 210 -7.00 4.71 6.54
C LYS A 210 -6.89 3.21 6.19
N VAL A 211 -6.79 2.88 4.91
CA VAL A 211 -6.54 1.50 4.43
C VAL A 211 -5.14 1.06 4.85
N GLY A 212 -4.12 1.90 4.63
CA GLY A 212 -2.75 1.65 5.07
C GLY A 212 -2.64 1.40 6.57
N ASN A 213 -3.32 2.22 7.38
CA ASN A 213 -3.40 2.03 8.83
C ASN A 213 -4.05 0.68 9.21
N ALA A 214 -5.17 0.32 8.57
CA ALA A 214 -5.86 -0.94 8.83
C ALA A 214 -4.99 -2.16 8.49
N ILE A 215 -4.33 -2.14 7.32
CA ILE A 215 -3.40 -3.22 6.93
C ILE A 215 -2.18 -3.24 7.87
N LYS A 216 -1.73 -2.07 8.36
CA LYS A 216 -0.60 -1.97 9.28
C LYS A 216 -0.92 -2.55 10.67
N GLU A 217 -2.16 -2.42 11.12
CA GLU A 217 -2.66 -3.09 12.33
C GLU A 217 -2.66 -4.62 12.15
N LYS A 218 -3.16 -5.11 11.00
CA LYS A 218 -3.12 -6.53 10.64
C LYS A 218 -1.69 -7.06 10.51
N PHE A 219 -0.73 -6.23 10.11
CA PHE A 219 0.69 -6.59 10.12
C PHE A 219 1.23 -6.80 11.54
N ASP A 220 0.91 -5.94 12.50
CA ASP A 220 1.43 -6.10 13.87
C ASP A 220 0.91 -7.41 14.51
N GLY A 221 -0.32 -7.82 14.18
CA GLY A 221 -0.95 -9.07 14.61
C GLY A 221 -0.85 -10.25 13.62
N ALA A 222 0.02 -10.18 12.60
CA ALA A 222 0.10 -11.20 11.56
C ALA A 222 0.45 -12.59 12.12
N THR A 223 -0.11 -13.64 11.53
CA THR A 223 0.04 -15.02 12.01
C THR A 223 1.09 -15.78 11.22
N GLU A 224 2.02 -16.45 11.92
CA GLU A 224 2.94 -17.38 11.29
C GLU A 224 2.19 -18.68 10.94
N VAL A 225 2.27 -19.10 9.69
CA VAL A 225 1.53 -20.24 9.17
C VAL A 225 2.44 -21.27 8.53
N GLU A 226 1.96 -22.50 8.48
CA GLU A 226 2.55 -23.58 7.70
C GLU A 226 1.49 -24.17 6.77
N GLN A 227 1.94 -24.76 5.66
CA GLN A 227 1.04 -25.41 4.73
C GLN A 227 0.76 -26.84 5.19
N ARG A 228 -0.50 -27.17 5.45
CA ARG A 228 -0.96 -28.54 5.69
C ARG A 228 -1.87 -29.03 4.56
N LYS A 229 -1.95 -30.34 4.41
CA LYS A 229 -2.86 -31.00 3.47
C LYS A 229 -4.06 -31.53 4.25
N VAL A 230 -5.24 -31.01 3.95
CA VAL A 230 -6.51 -31.48 4.52
C VAL A 230 -7.29 -32.13 3.38
N GLY A 231 -7.31 -33.46 3.36
CA GLY A 231 -7.83 -34.22 2.21
C GLY A 231 -7.01 -33.98 0.95
N THR A 232 -7.63 -33.46 -0.11
CA THR A 232 -6.96 -33.05 -1.37
C THR A 232 -6.52 -31.60 -1.36
N THR A 233 -7.03 -30.78 -0.44
CA THR A 233 -6.83 -29.34 -0.40
C THR A 233 -5.60 -28.97 0.42
N LYS A 234 -4.81 -28.02 -0.10
CA LYS A 234 -3.69 -27.41 0.62
C LYS A 234 -4.21 -26.16 1.33
N VAL A 235 -4.03 -26.10 2.64
CA VAL A 235 -4.50 -24.99 3.48
C VAL A 235 -3.34 -24.44 4.31
N LEU A 236 -3.39 -23.15 4.58
CA LEU A 236 -2.50 -22.53 5.56
C LEU A 236 -3.14 -22.70 6.94
N VAL A 237 -2.35 -23.12 7.92
CA VAL A 237 -2.78 -23.20 9.31
C VAL A 237 -1.76 -22.52 10.19
N PRO A 238 -2.15 -21.96 11.35
CA PRO A 238 -1.19 -21.41 12.31
C PRO A 238 -0.11 -22.43 12.66
N ARG A 239 1.16 -22.01 12.63
CA ARG A 239 2.29 -22.88 12.99
C ARG A 239 2.22 -23.30 14.45
N ASN A 240 1.78 -22.39 15.32
CA ASN A 240 1.44 -22.68 16.71
C ASN A 240 -0.06 -22.95 16.83
N SER A 241 -0.43 -24.18 17.21
CA SER A 241 -1.82 -24.62 17.34
C SER A 241 -2.59 -23.97 18.50
N GLN A 242 -1.91 -23.29 19.43
CA GLN A 242 -2.56 -22.53 20.50
C GLN A 242 -3.13 -21.19 20.01
N PHE A 243 -2.67 -20.71 18.85
CA PHE A 243 -3.20 -19.48 18.26
C PHE A 243 -4.50 -19.75 17.53
N LYS A 244 -5.38 -18.74 17.55
CA LYS A 244 -6.63 -18.79 16.82
C LYS A 244 -6.34 -18.88 15.31
N PRO A 245 -7.18 -19.58 14.53
CA PRO A 245 -7.11 -19.53 13.07
C PRO A 245 -7.21 -18.08 12.57
N HIS A 246 -6.47 -17.78 11.51
CA HIS A 246 -6.53 -16.48 10.85
C HIS A 246 -7.86 -16.34 10.09
N THR A 247 -8.38 -15.13 10.05
CA THR A 247 -9.50 -14.75 9.16
C THR A 247 -8.98 -14.38 7.78
N ASP A 248 -9.90 -14.15 6.86
CA ASP A 248 -9.64 -13.65 5.52
C ASP A 248 -9.24 -12.16 5.45
N GLU A 249 -9.34 -11.44 6.57
CA GLU A 249 -8.84 -10.06 6.74
C GLU A 249 -7.48 -10.00 7.45
N ASP A 250 -7.00 -11.11 8.01
CA ASP A 250 -5.72 -11.14 8.71
C ASP A 250 -4.55 -11.41 7.77
N LEU A 251 -3.38 -10.88 8.09
CA LEU A 251 -2.16 -11.16 7.32
C LEU A 251 -1.48 -12.43 7.85
N VAL A 252 -0.92 -13.19 6.92
CA VAL A 252 -0.20 -14.45 7.22
C VAL A 252 1.20 -14.43 6.61
N TYR A 253 2.16 -15.06 7.29
CA TYR A 253 3.55 -15.17 6.83
C TYR A 253 4.11 -16.58 7.11
N LEU A 254 5.11 -16.99 6.35
CA LEU A 254 5.71 -18.33 6.41
C LEU A 254 7.03 -18.35 7.15
N ASP A 255 7.83 -17.30 6.98
CA ASP A 255 9.22 -17.25 7.42
C ASP A 255 9.42 -16.10 8.42
N PRO A 256 10.21 -16.30 9.50
CA PRO A 256 10.56 -15.20 10.39
C PRO A 256 11.31 -14.11 9.65
N SER A 257 11.06 -12.85 10.02
CA SER A 257 11.76 -11.72 9.44
C SER A 257 13.25 -11.74 9.82
N PRO A 258 14.17 -11.39 8.90
CA PRO A 258 15.59 -11.28 9.20
C PRO A 258 15.88 -10.10 10.12
N ASP A 259 17.10 -10.02 10.64
CA ASP A 259 17.54 -8.85 11.40
C ASP A 259 18.00 -7.71 10.48
N PHE A 260 17.16 -6.69 10.32
CA PHE A 260 17.40 -5.53 9.46
C PHE A 260 18.47 -4.54 9.97
N CYS A 261 19.24 -4.89 11.00
CA CYS A 261 20.24 -4.02 11.62
C CYS A 261 21.43 -3.72 10.71
N ASP A 262 21.95 -4.74 10.04
CA ASP A 262 23.17 -4.66 9.25
C ASP A 262 22.87 -4.70 7.75
N HIS A 263 23.71 -4.02 6.97
CA HIS A 263 23.58 -4.00 5.53
C HIS A 263 24.11 -5.31 4.93
N ASP A 264 23.29 -5.99 4.14
CA ASP A 264 23.69 -7.17 3.40
C ASP A 264 23.48 -6.93 1.88
N PRO A 265 24.54 -6.75 1.09
CA PRO A 265 24.43 -6.53 -0.35
C PRO A 265 23.90 -7.76 -1.10
N HIS A 266 23.96 -8.95 -0.51
CA HIS A 266 23.51 -10.18 -1.14
C HIS A 266 22.01 -10.43 -0.96
N THR A 267 21.37 -9.79 0.01
CA THR A 267 19.95 -9.95 0.32
C THR A 267 19.17 -8.69 -0.02
N PRO A 268 18.34 -8.71 -1.09
CA PRO A 268 17.47 -7.59 -1.42
C PRO A 268 16.55 -7.25 -0.24
N GLY A 269 16.52 -5.99 0.19
CA GLY A 269 15.77 -5.60 1.39
C GLY A 269 16.64 -5.17 2.57
N MET A 270 17.91 -5.60 2.60
CA MET A 270 18.79 -5.49 3.76
C MET A 270 19.74 -4.29 3.65
N LEU A 271 19.19 -3.09 3.83
CA LEU A 271 19.99 -1.86 3.76
C LEU A 271 20.76 -1.53 5.06
N GLY A 272 20.43 -2.21 6.16
CA GLY A 272 20.90 -1.84 7.49
C GLY A 272 20.27 -0.56 8.03
N THR A 273 20.67 -0.18 9.24
CA THR A 273 20.16 1.04 9.92
C THR A 273 21.19 2.15 10.10
N ALA A 274 22.43 1.95 9.65
CA ALA A 274 23.43 3.01 9.63
C ALA A 274 22.95 4.22 8.82
N GLY A 275 23.20 5.44 9.31
CA GLY A 275 22.76 6.67 8.66
C GLY A 275 21.27 7.01 8.84
N ARG A 276 20.50 6.21 9.60
CA ARG A 276 19.08 6.48 9.83
C ARG A 276 18.84 7.43 10.99
N GLN A 277 17.89 8.34 10.80
CA GLN A 277 17.43 9.21 11.88
C GLN A 277 16.70 8.41 12.96
N CYS A 278 16.95 8.72 14.22
CA CYS A 278 16.32 8.10 15.37
C CYS A 278 15.86 9.13 16.40
N ASN A 279 14.94 8.72 17.27
CA ASN A 279 14.40 9.57 18.32
C ASN A 279 15.05 9.24 19.67
N ARG A 280 15.89 10.13 20.20
CA ARG A 280 16.58 9.92 21.48
C ARG A 280 15.62 9.79 22.66
N THR A 281 14.46 10.44 22.62
CA THR A 281 13.49 10.45 23.71
C THR A 281 12.54 9.25 23.70
N SER A 282 12.39 8.59 22.55
CA SER A 282 11.49 7.44 22.42
C SER A 282 12.12 6.17 22.97
N LYS A 283 11.33 5.40 23.73
CA LYS A 283 11.64 4.02 24.12
C LYS A 283 11.02 2.98 23.19
N ALA A 284 10.28 3.43 22.18
CA ALA A 284 9.67 2.58 21.17
C ALA A 284 10.65 2.31 20.01
N ILE A 285 10.16 1.71 18.93
CA ILE A 285 11.00 1.20 17.82
C ILE A 285 11.70 2.32 17.04
N ASP A 286 11.18 3.54 17.09
CA ASP A 286 11.82 4.76 16.57
C ASP A 286 12.94 5.29 17.48
N GLY A 287 13.06 4.74 18.69
CA GLY A 287 14.08 5.07 19.67
C GLY A 287 15.49 4.74 19.19
N CYS A 288 16.46 5.59 19.50
CA CYS A 288 17.86 5.37 19.07
C CYS A 288 18.47 4.06 19.57
N GLU A 289 18.08 3.59 20.75
CA GLU A 289 18.54 2.30 21.29
C GLU A 289 18.12 1.13 20.38
N LEU A 290 16.85 1.11 19.96
CA LEU A 290 16.29 0.05 19.13
C LEU A 290 16.60 0.23 17.64
N MET A 291 16.52 1.45 17.10
CA MET A 291 16.76 1.71 15.68
C MET A 291 18.23 1.52 15.30
N CYS A 292 19.16 1.92 16.17
CA CYS A 292 20.60 1.82 15.91
C CYS A 292 21.21 0.50 16.41
N CYS A 293 20.39 -0.44 16.88
CA CYS A 293 20.82 -1.78 17.25
C CYS A 293 21.96 -1.81 18.27
N GLY A 294 21.97 -0.86 19.22
CA GLY A 294 23.03 -0.73 20.23
C GLY A 294 24.37 -0.17 19.74
N ARG A 295 24.54 0.15 18.45
CA ARG A 295 25.79 0.72 17.89
C ARG A 295 26.04 2.19 18.29
N GLY A 296 25.04 2.81 18.92
CA GLY A 296 25.04 4.23 19.25
C GLY A 296 24.62 5.12 18.07
N PHE A 297 24.62 6.43 18.31
CA PHE A 297 24.20 7.44 17.34
C PHE A 297 25.11 8.66 17.41
N GLN A 298 25.11 9.45 16.34
CA GLN A 298 25.70 10.77 16.26
C GLN A 298 24.60 11.82 16.46
N THR A 299 24.91 12.91 17.15
CA THR A 299 24.01 14.05 17.32
C THR A 299 24.60 15.24 16.60
N GLU A 300 23.82 15.88 15.75
CA GLU A 300 24.19 17.11 15.04
C GLU A 300 23.11 18.18 15.26
N GLU A 301 23.53 19.42 15.53
CA GLU A 301 22.60 20.55 15.53
C GLU A 301 22.40 21.04 14.09
N VAL A 302 21.17 20.93 13.59
CA VAL A 302 20.81 21.33 12.23
C VAL A 302 19.84 22.50 12.29
N GLU A 303 20.10 23.54 11.47
CA GLU A 303 19.15 24.64 11.28
C GLU A 303 17.98 24.17 10.41
N VAL A 304 16.80 24.06 11.00
CA VAL A 304 15.56 23.73 10.28
C VAL A 304 14.75 24.99 10.05
N VAL A 305 14.40 25.24 8.79
CA VAL A 305 13.52 26.33 8.39
C VAL A 305 12.09 25.82 8.34
N ASP A 306 11.20 26.44 9.13
CA ASP A 306 9.79 26.08 9.20
C ASP A 306 8.90 27.31 8.97
N ARG A 307 7.65 27.09 8.55
CA ARG A 307 6.66 28.16 8.35
C ARG A 307 5.98 28.45 9.68
N CYS A 308 6.24 29.63 10.23
CA CYS A 308 5.73 30.06 11.52
C CYS A 308 4.85 31.32 11.40
N SER A 309 4.14 31.64 12.48
CA SER A 309 3.32 32.86 12.60
C SER A 309 2.42 33.09 11.38
N CYS A 310 1.79 32.02 10.89
CA CYS A 310 0.92 32.05 9.73
C CYS A 310 -0.32 32.89 10.02
N LYS A 311 -0.58 33.90 9.18
CA LYS A 311 -1.78 34.73 9.21
C LYS A 311 -2.61 34.46 7.97
N PHE A 312 -3.88 34.18 8.18
CA PHE A 312 -4.86 34.11 7.09
C PHE A 312 -5.24 35.53 6.67
N HIS A 313 -5.12 35.82 5.39
CA HIS A 313 -5.61 37.05 4.79
C HIS A 313 -6.94 36.74 4.08
N TRP A 314 -8.02 37.33 4.58
CA TRP A 314 -9.33 37.22 3.96
C TRP A 314 -9.26 37.83 2.55
N CYS A 315 -9.68 37.07 1.53
CA CYS A 315 -9.25 37.08 0.11
C CYS A 315 -8.23 36.00 -0.32
N CYS A 316 -8.13 34.93 0.50
CA CYS A 316 -7.84 33.53 0.13
C CYS A 316 -6.38 33.07 0.12
N TYR A 317 -5.51 33.66 0.94
CA TYR A 317 -4.16 33.12 1.11
C TYR A 317 -3.67 33.18 2.55
N VAL A 318 -2.77 32.26 2.88
CA VAL A 318 -2.06 32.21 4.16
C VAL A 318 -0.65 32.73 3.95
N LYS A 319 -0.30 33.82 4.65
CA LYS A 319 1.05 34.35 4.67
C LYS A 319 1.74 33.90 5.96
N CYS A 320 2.83 33.15 5.82
CA CYS A 320 3.66 32.72 6.94
C CYS A 320 5.02 33.39 6.88
N LYS A 321 5.68 33.53 8.02
CA LYS A 321 7.10 33.88 8.07
C LYS A 321 7.94 32.60 8.01
N GLN A 322 9.17 32.70 7.52
CA GLN A 322 10.16 31.64 7.68
C GLN A 322 10.83 31.83 9.05
N CYS A 323 10.65 30.88 9.95
CA CYS A 323 11.39 30.82 11.20
C CYS A 323 12.51 29.79 11.06
N ARG A 324 13.66 30.12 11.61
CA ARG A 324 14.79 29.20 11.72
C ARG A 324 14.88 28.74 13.16
N LYS A 325 15.01 27.43 13.37
CA LYS A 325 15.22 26.83 14.69
C LYS A 325 16.38 25.85 14.59
N MET A 326 17.25 25.87 15.58
CA MET A 326 18.25 24.81 15.76
C MET A 326 17.55 23.62 16.39
N VAL A 327 17.70 22.43 15.79
CA VAL A 327 17.21 21.18 16.36
C VAL A 327 18.33 20.15 16.41
N GLU A 328 18.37 19.37 17.48
CA GLU A 328 19.24 18.20 17.54
C GLU A 328 18.66 17.10 16.63
N MET A 329 19.47 16.65 15.68
CA MET A 329 19.18 15.50 14.83
C MET A 329 20.08 14.35 15.24
N HIS A 330 19.49 13.18 15.49
CA HIS A 330 20.22 11.98 15.89
C HIS A 330 20.22 10.96 14.77
N THR A 331 21.40 10.44 14.42
CA THR A 331 21.59 9.53 13.29
C THR A 331 22.39 8.31 13.73
N CYS A 332 21.91 7.12 13.41
CA CYS A 332 22.58 5.87 13.75
C CYS A 332 23.96 5.76 13.10
N ARG A 333 24.91 5.19 13.87
CA ARG A 333 26.23 4.81 13.36
C ARG A 333 26.17 3.54 12.51
#